data_AF-A0A1J5G996-F1
#
_entry.id   AF-A0A1J5G996-F1
#
_cell.length_a   1.000
_cell.length_b   1.000
_cell.length_c   1.000
_cell.angle_alpha   90.00
_cell.angle_beta   90.00
_cell.angle_gamma   90.00
#
_symmetry.space_group_name_H-M   'P 1'
#
loop_
_entity.id
_entity.type
_entity.pdbx_description
1 polymer ?
#
loop_
_entity_poly.entity_id
_entity_poly.type
_entity_poly.pdbx_seq_one_letter_code
_entity_poly.pdbx_strand_id
1 'polypeptide(L)' 'MKTVKYMDEEKAIKKAMQVLIKELGPVEAIRFITIPKSRRIESVKRHREWQKILSKDIFFDEVFADKST' A
#
# COMPACT_ATOMS: atom_id res chain seq x y z
N MET A 1 14.12 -3.48 24.86
CA MET A 1 13.09 -3.58 23.81
C MET A 1 11.85 -4.23 24.40
N LYS A 2 10.66 -3.63 24.29
CA LYS A 2 9.43 -4.28 24.75
C LYS A 2 9.13 -5.47 23.83
N THR A 3 9.08 -6.68 24.39
CA THR A 3 8.66 -7.88 23.68
C THR A 3 7.20 -7.74 23.29
N VAL A 4 6.94 -7.46 22.02
CA VAL A 4 5.57 -7.46 21.48
C VAL A 4 5.09 -8.90 21.49
N LYS A 5 4.25 -9.25 22.47
CA LYS A 5 3.58 -10.54 22.51
C LYS A 5 2.45 -10.50 21.48
N TYR A 6 2.69 -11.10 20.32
CA TYR A 6 1.65 -11.25 19.31
C TYR A 6 0.54 -12.16 19.83
N MET A 7 -0.68 -11.89 19.35
CA MET A 7 -1.80 -12.81 19.50
C MET A 7 -1.49 -14.09 18.74
N ASP A 8 -2.00 -15.21 19.26
CA ASP A 8 -2.00 -16.48 18.56
C ASP A 8 -2.59 -16.34 17.14
N GLU A 9 -1.98 -17.00 16.16
CA GLU A 9 -2.30 -16.82 14.75
C GLU A 9 -3.75 -17.21 14.44
N GLU A 10 -4.22 -18.33 14.98
CA GLU A 10 -5.59 -18.80 14.77
C GLU A 10 -6.60 -17.82 15.37
N LYS A 11 -6.32 -17.31 16.58
CA LYS A 11 -7.13 -16.27 17.21
C LYS A 11 -7.15 -14.98 16.41
N ALA A 12 -6.02 -14.57 15.86
CA ALA A 12 -5.92 -13.37 15.03
C ALA A 12 -6.75 -13.50 13.74
N ILE A 13 -6.66 -14.65 13.06
CA ILE A 13 -7.42 -14.93 11.83
C ILE A 13 -8.93 -14.93 12.12
N LYS A 14 -9.37 -15.64 13.16
CA LYS A 14 -10.79 -15.69 13.56
C LYS A 14 -11.34 -14.29 13.86
N LYS A 15 -10.60 -13.49 14.64
CA LYS A 15 -11.00 -12.13 14.98
C LYS A 15 -11.05 -11.23 13.74
N ALA A 16 -10.08 -11.33 12.85
CA ALA A 16 -10.06 -10.57 11.61
C ALA A 16 -11.26 -10.91 10.71
N MET A 17 -11.57 -12.20 10.53
CA MET A 17 -12.74 -12.62 9.76
C MET A 17 -14.05 -12.09 10.34
N GLN A 18 -14.23 -12.15 11.66
CA GLN A 18 -15.42 -11.61 12.31
C GLN A 18 -15.59 -10.11 12.05
N VAL A 19 -14.51 -9.33 12.16
CA VAL A 19 -14.54 -7.89 11.89
C VAL A 19 -14.83 -7.63 10.41
N LEU A 20 -14.16 -8.32 9.48
CA LEU A 20 -14.38 -8.14 8.05
C LEU A 20 -15.81 -8.44 7.62
N ILE A 21 -16.37 -9.56 8.08
CA ILE A 21 -17.76 -9.93 7.76
C ILE A 21 -18.75 -8.94 8.37
N LYS A 22 -18.49 -8.48 9.61
CA LYS A 22 -19.35 -7.50 10.29
C LYS A 22 -19.38 -6.14 9.59
N GLU A 23 -18.23 -5.64 9.16
CA GLU A 23 -18.10 -4.28 8.64
C GLU A 23 -18.30 -4.19 7.11
N LEU A 24 -17.91 -5.22 6.35
CA LEU A 24 -17.99 -5.22 4.89
C LEU A 24 -19.14 -6.10 4.36
N GLY A 25 -19.68 -7.01 5.19
CA GLY A 25 -20.53 -8.08 4.72
C GLY A 25 -19.73 -9.24 4.09
N PRO A 26 -20.34 -10.43 3.96
CA PRO A 26 -19.63 -11.64 3.55
C PRO A 26 -19.04 -11.56 2.13
N VAL A 27 -19.73 -10.91 1.19
CA VAL A 27 -19.28 -10.80 -0.21
C VAL A 27 -18.04 -9.92 -0.33
N GLU A 28 -18.08 -8.71 0.21
CA GLU A 28 -16.94 -7.79 0.15
C GLU A 28 -15.77 -8.24 1.04
N ALA A 29 -16.04 -8.92 2.16
CA ALA A 29 -14.99 -9.54 2.97
C ALA A 29 -14.19 -10.59 2.18
N ILE A 30 -14.87 -11.47 1.45
CA ILE A 30 -14.21 -12.47 0.59
C ILE A 30 -13.46 -11.78 -0.56
N ARG A 31 -14.08 -10.78 -1.19
CA ARG A 31 -13.42 -9.99 -2.24
C ARG A 31 -12.13 -9.38 -1.71
N PHE A 32 -12.15 -8.74 -0.54
CA PHE A 32 -10.99 -8.13 0.11
C PHE A 32 -9.85 -9.12 0.33
N ILE A 33 -10.14 -10.30 0.90
CA ILE A 33 -9.14 -11.34 1.16
C ILE A 33 -8.52 -11.87 -0.15
N THR A 34 -9.32 -11.90 -1.23
CA THR A 34 -8.90 -12.41 -2.54
C THR A 34 -8.35 -11.32 -3.47
N ILE A 35 -8.29 -10.05 -3.04
CA ILE A 35 -7.69 -8.98 -3.84
C ILE A 35 -6.29 -9.42 -4.22
N PRO A 36 -6.01 -9.60 -5.53
CA PRO A 36 -4.68 -9.97 -5.95
C PRO A 36 -3.74 -8.85 -5.50
N LYS A 37 -2.76 -9.20 -4.66
CA LYS A 37 -1.69 -8.27 -4.31
C LYS A 37 -1.16 -7.71 -5.63
N SER A 38 -1.20 -6.38 -5.77
CA SER A 38 -0.67 -5.74 -6.98
C SER A 38 0.68 -6.36 -7.26
N ARG A 39 0.84 -6.99 -8.43
CA ARG A 39 2.11 -7.64 -8.77
C ARG A 39 3.20 -6.61 -8.54
N ARG A 40 4.27 -6.99 -7.84
CA ARG A 40 5.41 -6.10 -7.65
C ARG A 40 5.82 -5.62 -9.04
N ILE A 41 5.57 -4.35 -9.33
CA ILE A 41 6.08 -3.73 -10.54
C ILE A 41 7.58 -3.62 -10.29
N GLU A 42 8.36 -4.17 -11.22
CA GLU A 42 9.81 -4.01 -11.23
C GLU A 42 10.15 -2.51 -11.06
N SER A 43 11.17 -2.22 -10.25
CA SER A 43 11.44 -0.86 -9.77
C SER A 43 11.68 0.14 -10.90
N VAL A 44 12.37 -0.25 -11.98
CA VAL A 44 12.57 0.59 -13.17
C VAL A 44 11.26 0.83 -13.88
N LYS A 45 10.42 -0.20 -14.09
CA LYS A 45 9.09 -0.01 -14.69
C LYS A 45 8.23 0.95 -13.88
N ARG A 46 8.24 0.82 -12.55
CA ARG A 46 7.50 1.73 -11.64
C ARG A 46 8.02 3.16 -11.75
N HIS A 47 9.34 3.34 -11.78
CA HIS A 47 9.96 4.66 -11.93
C HIS A 47 9.59 5.30 -13.26
N ARG A 48 9.58 4.54 -14.36
CA ARG A 48 9.15 5.04 -15.68
C ARG A 48 7.69 5.47 -15.71
N GLU A 49 6.78 4.69 -15.11
CA GLU A 49 5.38 5.10 -15.02
C GLU A 49 5.20 6.35 -14.17
N TRP A 50 5.96 6.49 -13.08
CA TRP A 50 6.01 7.72 -12.31
C TRP A 50 6.54 8.92 -13.13
N GLN A 51 7.63 8.74 -13.89
CA GLN A 51 8.18 9.79 -14.76
C GLN A 51 7.18 10.29 -15.81
N LYS A 52 6.34 9.41 -16.36
CA LYS A 52 5.32 9.78 -17.37
C LYS A 52 4.23 10.71 -16.82
N ILE A 53 4.00 10.68 -15.51
CA ILE A 53 2.98 11.52 -14.85
C ILE A 53 3.53 12.94 -14.61
N LEU A 54 4.84 13.13 -14.69
CA LEU A 54 5.48 14.41 -14.44
C LEU A 54 5.55 15.26 -15.72
N SER A 55 5.25 16.54 -15.56
CA SER A 55 5.73 17.55 -16.51
C SER A 55 7.21 17.77 -16.24
N LYS A 56 8.05 17.43 -17.22
CA LYS A 56 9.51 17.48 -17.08
C LYS A 56 9.98 18.87 -16.65
N ASP A 57 9.51 19.91 -17.32
CA ASP A 57 10.03 21.26 -17.11
C ASP A 57 9.65 21.77 -15.72
N ILE A 58 8.38 21.60 -15.32
CA ILE A 58 7.90 21.97 -13.97
C ILE A 58 8.66 21.20 -12.89
N PHE A 59 8.85 19.89 -13.05
CA PHE A 59 9.54 19.07 -12.06
C PHE A 59 11.01 19.47 -11.91
N PHE A 60 11.69 19.76 -13.02
CA PHE A 60 13.08 20.18 -13.00
C PHE A 60 13.21 21.56 -12.38
N ASP A 61 12.31 22.49 -12.71
CA ASP A 61 12.26 23.81 -12.10
C ASP A 61 12.04 23.70 -10.58
N GLU A 62 11.17 22.81 -10.09
CA GLU A 62 10.94 22.62 -8.65
C GLU A 62 12.13 21.96 -7.92
N VAL A 63 12.76 20.96 -8.54
CA VAL A 63 13.86 20.20 -7.90
C VAL A 63 15.18 20.96 -7.92
N PHE A 64 15.44 21.67 -9.01
CA PHE A 64 16.66 22.43 -9.22
C PHE A 64 16.48 23.93 -8.99
N ALA A 65 15.29 24.37 -8.57
CA ALA A 65 15.11 25.70 -8.00
C ALA A 65 16.04 25.81 -6.79
N ASP A 66 17.08 26.61 -6.98
CA ASP A 66 18.08 26.90 -5.98
C ASP A 66 17.40 27.53 -4.76
N LYS A 67 17.25 26.75 -3.68
CA LYS A 67 16.91 27.31 -2.37
C LYS A 67 18.20 27.79 -1.71
N SER A 68 18.91 28.68 -2.38
CA SER A 68 19.99 29.44 -1.76
C SER A 68 19.34 30.58 -0.95
N THR A 69 19.09 30.29 0.33
CA THR A 69 18.99 31.30 1.39
C THR A 69 20.17 31.13 2.32
#